data_AF-A0A7X2GWG8-F1
#
_entry.id   AF-A0A7X2GWG8-F1
#
_cell.length_a   1.000
_cell.length_b   1.000
_cell.length_c   1.000
_cell.angle_alpha   90.00
_cell.angle_beta   90.00
_cell.angle_gamma   90.00
#
_symmetry.space_group_name_H-M   'P 1'
#
loop_
_entity.id
_entity.type
_entity.pdbx_description
1 polymer ?
#
loop_
_entity_poly.entity_id
_entity_poly.type
_entity_poly.pdbx_seq_one_letter_code
_entity_poly.pdbx_strand_id
1 'polypeptide(L)'
;MQKTLLCAALLMLAACGGEELSPKQKEERAQEAVKLFNESCVSLRGEPARVAAWAAAQNAQAMTEDDIKKLPFGMMELDWNAVWKLEKNEVAYYLSLAPESCSIKTEKADENMVRQQFMQLVEQAPQGLNHELRSEKSTQLPFPFRQLSYAWRESGSPEEWVLTANTSPSEQLPTQAALYFTHQIYHSKPVLNQTN
;
A
#
# COMPACT_ATOMS: atom_id res chain seq x y z
N MET A 1 29.46 56.62 -20.54
CA MET A 1 29.11 55.77 -21.70
C MET A 1 29.71 54.38 -21.46
N GLN A 2 28.92 53.32 -21.71
CA GLN A 2 29.32 51.91 -21.91
C GLN A 2 29.95 51.19 -20.68
N LYS A 3 29.19 50.63 -19.72
CA LYS A 3 28.38 49.39 -19.72
C LYS A 3 29.09 48.18 -20.34
N THR A 4 29.88 47.47 -19.53
CA THR A 4 30.33 46.10 -19.82
C THR A 4 29.39 45.14 -19.08
N LEU A 5 28.49 44.50 -19.83
CA LEU A 5 27.62 43.43 -19.32
C LEU A 5 28.47 42.18 -19.03
N LEU A 6 28.58 41.79 -17.76
CA LEU A 6 28.80 40.41 -17.37
C LEU A 6 27.42 39.75 -17.23
N CYS A 7 26.93 39.10 -18.27
CA CYS A 7 25.85 38.13 -18.11
C CYS A 7 26.49 36.79 -17.74
N ALA A 8 26.64 36.57 -16.43
CA ALA A 8 26.91 35.26 -15.89
C ALA A 8 25.76 34.33 -16.27
N ALA A 9 26.04 33.36 -17.13
CA ALA A 9 25.15 32.25 -17.43
C ALA A 9 25.08 31.35 -16.18
N LEU A 10 24.11 31.64 -15.31
CA LEU A 10 23.66 30.70 -14.28
C LEU A 10 22.83 29.60 -14.95
N LEU A 11 23.52 28.54 -15.36
CA LEU A 11 22.90 27.24 -15.64
C LEU A 11 22.34 26.72 -14.32
N MET A 12 21.10 27.08 -14.00
CA MET A 12 20.31 26.39 -12.98
C MET A 12 19.96 25.02 -13.55
N LEU A 13 20.85 24.05 -13.32
CA LEU A 13 20.50 22.64 -13.35
C LEU A 13 19.48 22.42 -12.22
N ALA A 14 18.20 22.67 -12.51
CA ALA A 14 17.12 22.09 -11.73
C ALA A 14 17.24 20.57 -11.93
N ALA A 15 18.01 19.94 -11.06
CA ALA A 15 17.97 18.50 -10.91
C ALA A 15 16.50 18.14 -10.67
N CYS A 16 15.93 17.31 -11.56
CA CYS A 16 14.69 16.58 -11.30
C CYS A 16 14.96 15.56 -10.18
N GLY A 17 15.26 16.05 -8.98
CA GLY A 17 15.26 15.27 -7.75
C GLY A 17 13.86 15.37 -7.18
N GLY A 18 13.11 14.27 -7.18
CA GLY A 18 11.89 14.20 -6.39
C GLY A 18 12.21 14.59 -4.94
N GLU A 19 11.33 15.35 -4.31
CA GLU A 19 11.56 15.86 -2.95
C GLU A 19 11.91 14.72 -2.00
N GLU A 20 13.09 14.82 -1.37
CA GLU A 20 13.54 13.89 -0.35
C GLU A 20 12.72 14.16 0.91
N LEU A 21 11.93 13.17 1.31
CA LEU A 21 11.07 13.30 2.48
C LEU A 21 11.87 13.11 3.76
N SER A 22 11.59 13.93 4.76
CA SER A 22 12.09 13.70 6.11
C SER A 22 11.57 12.37 6.66
N PRO A 23 12.30 11.71 7.59
CA PRO A 23 11.84 10.49 8.25
C PRO A 23 10.44 10.64 8.86
N LYS A 24 10.17 11.79 9.49
CA LYS A 24 8.86 12.10 10.09
C LYS A 24 7.73 12.10 9.05
N GLN A 25 7.95 12.71 7.88
CA GLN A 25 6.94 12.69 6.81
C GLN A 25 6.69 11.27 6.30
N LYS A 26 7.73 10.43 6.22
CA LYS A 26 7.58 9.01 5.83
C LYS A 26 6.79 8.22 6.88
N GLU A 27 7.01 8.47 8.16
CA GLU A 27 6.24 7.87 9.27
C GLU A 27 4.78 8.31 9.24
N GLU A 28 4.50 9.61 9.06
CA GLU A 28 3.13 10.14 8.96
C GLU A 28 2.39 9.52 7.76
N ARG A 29 3.06 9.37 6.61
CA ARG A 29 2.50 8.69 5.43
C ARG A 29 2.25 7.20 5.68
N ALA A 30 3.14 6.52 6.39
CA ALA A 30 2.97 5.12 6.77
C ALA A 30 1.74 4.92 7.68
N GLN A 31 1.56 5.79 8.67
CA GLN A 31 0.42 5.77 9.58
C GLN A 31 -0.90 6.02 8.82
N GLU A 32 -0.95 7.03 7.96
CA GLU A 32 -2.14 7.33 7.17
C GLU A 32 -2.46 6.18 6.20
N ALA A 33 -1.47 5.54 5.57
CA ALA A 33 -1.69 4.36 4.72
C ALA A 33 -2.37 3.20 5.47
N VAL A 34 -1.87 2.85 6.66
CA VAL A 34 -2.46 1.75 7.47
C VAL A 34 -3.85 2.12 7.99
N LYS A 35 -4.05 3.40 8.38
CA LYS A 35 -5.36 3.90 8.80
C LYS A 35 -6.38 3.80 7.66
N LEU A 36 -6.06 4.32 6.48
CA LEU A 36 -6.95 4.25 5.31
C LEU A 36 -7.23 2.80 4.94
N PHE A 37 -6.24 1.91 5.04
CA PHE A 37 -6.42 0.48 4.78
C PHE A 37 -7.40 -0.16 5.76
N ASN A 38 -7.26 0.15 7.06
CA ASN A 38 -8.20 -0.33 8.07
C ASN A 38 -9.62 0.17 7.81
N GLU A 39 -9.79 1.47 7.57
CA GLU A 39 -11.10 2.11 7.40
C GLU A 39 -11.82 1.65 6.13
N SER A 40 -11.09 1.49 5.03
CA SER A 40 -11.67 1.21 3.71
C SER A 40 -11.74 -0.27 3.38
N CYS A 41 -10.68 -1.05 3.66
CA CYS A 41 -10.62 -2.45 3.27
C CYS A 41 -11.03 -3.37 4.42
N VAL A 42 -10.38 -3.25 5.58
CA VAL A 42 -10.55 -4.21 6.68
C VAL A 42 -11.93 -4.06 7.34
N SER A 43 -12.29 -2.84 7.76
CA SER A 43 -13.56 -2.55 8.45
C SER A 43 -14.78 -2.79 7.56
N LEU A 44 -14.61 -2.71 6.24
CA LEU A 44 -15.67 -2.95 5.26
C LEU A 44 -15.61 -4.36 4.66
N ARG A 45 -14.67 -5.19 5.12
CA ARG A 45 -14.39 -6.56 4.62
C ARG A 45 -14.18 -6.65 3.11
N GLY A 46 -13.63 -5.59 2.51
CA GLY A 46 -13.42 -5.50 1.06
C GLY A 46 -14.72 -5.53 0.25
N GLU A 47 -15.89 -5.33 0.87
CA GLU A 47 -17.17 -5.42 0.16
C GLU A 47 -17.32 -4.24 -0.82
N PRO A 48 -17.47 -4.49 -2.13
CA PRO A 48 -17.35 -3.46 -3.15
C PRO A 48 -18.28 -2.26 -2.96
N ALA A 49 -19.56 -2.48 -2.62
CA ALA A 49 -20.53 -1.39 -2.50
C ALA A 49 -20.20 -0.49 -1.29
N ARG A 50 -19.83 -1.09 -0.15
CA ARG A 50 -19.40 -0.35 1.04
C ARG A 50 -18.10 0.40 0.82
N VAL A 51 -17.12 -0.21 0.16
CA VAL A 51 -15.83 0.45 -0.18
C VAL A 51 -16.07 1.65 -1.09
N ALA A 52 -16.89 1.50 -2.13
CA ALA A 52 -17.25 2.60 -3.02
C ALA A 52 -17.99 3.72 -2.29
N ALA A 53 -18.93 3.38 -1.40
CA ALA A 53 -19.63 4.36 -0.58
C ALA A 53 -18.70 5.11 0.38
N TRP A 54 -17.74 4.40 0.98
CA TRP A 54 -16.70 5.03 1.81
C TRP A 54 -15.81 5.96 0.99
N ALA A 55 -15.36 5.53 -0.19
CA ALA A 55 -14.52 6.34 -1.08
C ALA A 55 -15.25 7.64 -1.48
N ALA A 56 -16.54 7.55 -1.82
CA ALA A 56 -17.37 8.72 -2.09
C ALA A 56 -17.48 9.66 -0.87
N ALA A 57 -17.68 9.12 0.33
CA ALA A 57 -17.73 9.90 1.57
C ALA A 57 -16.39 10.61 1.90
N GLN A 58 -15.27 10.06 1.44
CA GLN A 58 -13.95 10.68 1.55
C GLN A 58 -13.66 11.71 0.46
N ASN A 59 -14.60 11.96 -0.47
CA ASN A 59 -14.37 12.73 -1.70
C ASN A 59 -13.20 12.19 -2.52
N ALA A 60 -12.98 10.87 -2.50
CA ALA A 60 -11.93 10.25 -3.28
C ALA A 60 -12.23 10.37 -4.78
N GLN A 61 -11.21 10.68 -5.57
CA GLN A 61 -11.34 10.82 -7.01
C GLN A 61 -11.37 9.42 -7.65
N ALA A 62 -12.49 9.04 -8.25
CA ALA A 62 -12.54 7.84 -9.10
C ALA A 62 -11.58 8.01 -10.28
N MET A 63 -10.74 6.99 -10.52
CA MET A 63 -9.76 7.01 -11.59
C MET A 63 -10.30 6.30 -12.83
N THR A 64 -10.02 6.87 -14.00
CA THR A 64 -10.32 6.23 -15.28
C THR A 64 -9.19 5.27 -15.68
N GLU A 65 -9.45 4.42 -16.67
CA GLU A 65 -8.42 3.55 -17.26
C GLU A 65 -7.21 4.37 -17.78
N ASP A 66 -7.47 5.54 -18.38
CA ASP A 66 -6.43 6.43 -18.88
C ASP A 66 -5.61 7.08 -17.75
N ASP A 67 -6.21 7.30 -16.57
CA ASP A 67 -5.47 7.77 -15.40
C ASP A 67 -4.58 6.66 -14.84
N ILE A 68 -5.09 5.43 -14.78
CA ILE A 68 -4.35 4.26 -14.29
C ILE A 68 -3.16 3.93 -15.20
N LYS A 69 -3.33 4.01 -16.53
CA LYS A 69 -2.24 3.80 -17.51
C LYS A 69 -1.08 4.79 -17.37
N LYS A 70 -1.31 5.96 -16.76
CA LYS A 70 -0.27 6.96 -16.49
C LYS A 70 0.48 6.69 -15.18
N LEU A 71 -0.02 5.79 -14.34
CA LEU A 71 0.67 5.42 -13.11
C LEU A 71 1.93 4.60 -13.43
N PRO A 72 2.97 4.70 -12.59
CA PRO A 72 4.13 3.83 -12.71
C PRO A 72 3.76 2.34 -12.71
N PHE A 73 4.47 1.55 -13.51
CA PHE A 73 4.27 0.09 -13.56
C PHE A 73 4.46 -0.52 -12.17
N GLY A 74 3.48 -1.29 -11.69
CA GLY A 74 3.48 -1.87 -10.34
C GLY A 74 2.65 -1.09 -9.32
N MET A 75 2.21 0.13 -9.65
CA MET A 75 1.35 0.93 -8.76
C MET A 75 -0.08 0.36 -8.66
N MET A 76 -0.58 -0.30 -9.71
CA MET A 76 -1.92 -0.88 -9.73
C MET A 76 -1.87 -2.38 -10.03
N GLU A 77 -2.84 -3.13 -9.50
CA GLU A 77 -3.12 -4.52 -9.90
C GLU A 77 -3.34 -4.60 -11.42
N LEU A 78 -3.29 -5.81 -12.00
CA LEU A 78 -3.63 -5.98 -13.43
C LEU A 78 -5.13 -6.24 -13.65
N ASP A 79 -5.80 -6.74 -12.62
CA ASP A 79 -7.19 -7.19 -12.59
C ASP A 79 -8.07 -6.27 -11.72
N TRP A 80 -7.71 -5.00 -11.60
CA TRP A 80 -8.53 -4.03 -10.88
C TRP A 80 -9.92 -3.88 -11.54
N ASN A 81 -10.94 -3.74 -10.70
CA ASN A 81 -12.32 -3.44 -11.08
C ASN A 81 -12.65 -1.96 -10.89
N ALA A 82 -12.13 -1.36 -9.81
CA ALA A 82 -12.36 0.05 -9.48
C ALA A 82 -11.16 0.62 -8.72
N VAL A 83 -10.85 1.89 -8.97
CA VAL A 83 -9.73 2.59 -8.35
C VAL A 83 -10.14 4.00 -7.96
N TRP A 84 -9.74 4.43 -6.78
CA TRP A 84 -9.86 5.81 -6.31
C TRP A 84 -8.53 6.35 -5.83
N LYS A 85 -8.26 7.62 -6.14
CA LYS A 85 -7.16 8.40 -5.58
C LYS A 85 -7.68 9.22 -4.40
N LEU A 86 -7.04 9.07 -3.25
CA LEU A 86 -7.25 9.92 -2.07
C LEU A 86 -6.07 10.87 -1.93
N GLU A 87 -6.36 12.15 -1.75
CA GLU A 87 -5.35 13.17 -1.41
C GLU A 87 -5.44 13.48 0.08
N LYS A 88 -4.38 13.19 0.83
CA LYS A 88 -4.25 13.56 2.25
C LYS A 88 -2.93 14.28 2.45
N ASN A 89 -2.97 15.53 2.90
CA ASN A 89 -1.78 16.38 3.10
C ASN A 89 -0.84 16.38 1.87
N GLU A 90 -1.42 16.57 0.67
CA GLU A 90 -0.70 16.60 -0.61
C GLU A 90 -0.03 15.26 -1.00
N VAL A 91 -0.46 14.16 -0.36
CA VAL A 91 0.00 12.80 -0.65
C VAL A 91 -1.13 11.99 -1.27
N ALA A 92 -0.81 11.34 -2.38
CA ALA A 92 -1.69 10.39 -3.04
C ALA A 92 -1.65 9.02 -2.36
N TYR A 93 -2.83 8.50 -2.07
CA TYR A 93 -3.08 7.10 -1.70
C TYR A 93 -4.05 6.51 -2.71
N TYR A 94 -3.81 5.27 -3.11
CA TYR A 94 -4.59 4.60 -4.13
C TYR A 94 -5.36 3.47 -3.48
N LEU A 95 -6.68 3.61 -3.44
CA LEU A 95 -7.62 2.56 -3.04
C LEU A 95 -8.03 1.79 -4.29
N SER A 96 -7.83 0.49 -4.31
CA SER A 96 -8.28 -0.37 -5.40
C SER A 96 -9.14 -1.52 -4.92
N LEU A 97 -10.08 -1.91 -5.77
CA LEU A 97 -10.80 -3.18 -5.69
C LEU A 97 -10.37 -4.05 -6.87
N ALA A 98 -10.10 -5.32 -6.59
CA ALA A 98 -9.96 -6.40 -7.55
C ALA A 98 -10.88 -7.56 -7.10
N PRO A 99 -11.09 -8.63 -7.89
CA PRO A 99 -11.86 -9.78 -7.44
C PRO A 99 -11.37 -10.28 -6.08
N GLU A 100 -12.27 -10.36 -5.11
CA GLU A 100 -12.01 -10.76 -3.72
C GLU A 100 -10.92 -9.95 -2.98
N SER A 101 -10.51 -8.78 -3.47
CA SER A 101 -9.39 -8.03 -2.90
C SER A 101 -9.65 -6.53 -2.84
N CYS A 102 -9.24 -5.92 -1.72
CA CYS A 102 -9.20 -4.48 -1.52
C CYS A 102 -7.78 -4.07 -1.11
N SER A 103 -7.24 -3.00 -1.68
CA SER A 103 -5.89 -2.56 -1.36
C SER A 103 -5.76 -1.04 -1.15
N ILE A 104 -4.79 -0.66 -0.33
CA ILE A 104 -4.28 0.71 -0.24
C ILE A 104 -2.81 0.72 -0.59
N LYS A 105 -2.41 1.66 -1.45
CA LYS A 105 -1.01 1.86 -1.85
C LYS A 105 -0.58 3.30 -1.77
N THR A 106 0.69 3.53 -1.46
CA THR A 106 1.32 4.84 -1.56
C THR A 106 2.78 4.73 -2.00
N GLU A 107 3.25 5.75 -2.70
CA GLU A 107 4.58 5.77 -3.30
C GLU A 107 5.69 5.80 -2.25
N LYS A 108 5.53 6.61 -1.19
CA LYS A 108 6.57 6.84 -0.18
C LYS A 108 6.02 6.66 1.24
N ALA A 109 6.63 5.78 2.02
CA ALA A 109 6.25 5.50 3.40
C ALA A 109 7.42 4.87 4.16
N ASP A 110 7.49 5.08 5.47
CA ASP A 110 8.47 4.38 6.30
C ASP A 110 8.08 2.90 6.45
N GLU A 111 8.96 2.01 6.00
CA GLU A 111 8.72 0.56 6.02
C GLU A 111 8.42 0.05 7.43
N ASN A 112 9.22 0.44 8.42
CA ASN A 112 9.13 -0.11 9.76
C ASN A 112 7.83 0.32 10.44
N MET A 113 7.45 1.59 10.25
CA MET A 113 6.18 2.13 10.73
C MET A 113 4.98 1.42 10.09
N VAL A 114 4.99 1.19 8.78
CA VAL A 114 3.90 0.43 8.11
C VAL A 114 3.78 -0.96 8.74
N ARG A 115 4.89 -1.68 8.87
CA ARG A 115 4.89 -3.05 9.40
C ARG A 115 4.43 -3.11 10.86
N GLN A 116 4.88 -2.18 11.70
CA GLN A 116 4.48 -2.09 13.10
C GLN A 116 2.97 -1.84 13.24
N GLN A 117 2.44 -0.83 12.55
CA GLN A 117 1.01 -0.48 12.59
C GLN A 117 0.15 -1.59 11.97
N PHE A 118 0.63 -2.22 10.91
CA PHE A 118 -0.04 -3.37 10.30
C PHE A 118 -0.16 -4.57 11.26
N MET A 119 0.89 -4.87 12.03
CA MET A 119 0.81 -5.93 13.04
C MET A 119 -0.22 -5.60 14.13
N GLN A 120 -0.25 -4.37 14.62
CA GLN A 120 -1.25 -3.92 15.59
C GLN A 120 -2.67 -4.09 15.04
N LEU A 121 -2.87 -3.83 13.75
CA LEU A 121 -4.14 -4.07 13.07
C LEU A 121 -4.48 -5.56 13.02
N VAL A 122 -3.54 -6.42 12.63
CA VAL A 122 -3.73 -7.89 12.57
C VAL A 122 -4.12 -8.48 13.94
N GLU A 123 -3.52 -7.99 15.02
CA GLU A 123 -3.80 -8.45 16.38
C GLU A 123 -5.23 -8.11 16.84
N GLN A 124 -5.89 -7.15 16.17
CA GLN A 124 -7.28 -6.74 16.43
C GLN A 124 -8.29 -7.56 15.62
N ALA A 125 -8.00 -8.85 15.38
CA ALA A 125 -8.89 -9.75 14.67
C ALA A 125 -10.33 -9.68 15.25
N PRO A 126 -11.36 -9.61 14.39
CA PRO A 126 -12.75 -9.63 14.84
C PRO A 126 -13.04 -10.82 15.75
N GLN A 127 -13.93 -10.63 16.74
CA GLN A 127 -14.31 -11.67 17.68
C GLN A 127 -14.73 -12.96 16.95
N GLY A 128 -14.18 -14.09 17.37
CA GLY A 128 -14.43 -15.40 16.76
C GLY A 128 -13.43 -15.78 15.65
N LEU A 129 -12.58 -14.84 15.21
CA LEU A 129 -11.50 -15.13 14.26
C LEU A 129 -10.16 -15.25 14.99
N ASN A 130 -9.40 -16.28 14.62
CA ASN A 130 -8.00 -16.38 15.00
C ASN A 130 -7.14 -15.65 13.96
N HIS A 131 -6.01 -15.08 14.38
CA HIS A 131 -4.97 -14.62 13.47
C HIS A 131 -3.84 -15.64 13.37
N GLU A 132 -3.42 -15.99 12.16
CA GLU A 132 -2.37 -16.97 11.90
C GLU A 132 -1.35 -16.36 10.93
N LEU A 133 -0.05 -16.43 11.25
CA LEU A 133 1.00 -16.03 10.30
C LEU A 133 0.95 -16.95 9.07
N ARG A 134 0.82 -16.36 7.88
CA ARG A 134 0.80 -17.09 6.61
C ARG A 134 2.15 -17.05 5.91
N SER A 135 2.80 -15.90 5.94
CA SER A 135 4.08 -15.73 5.25
C SER A 135 4.82 -14.52 5.80
N GLU A 136 6.13 -14.67 5.97
CA GLU A 136 7.06 -13.56 6.08
C GLU A 136 8.19 -13.80 5.08
N LYS A 137 8.37 -12.86 4.14
CA LYS A 137 9.39 -12.96 3.09
C LYS A 137 10.20 -11.67 3.05
N SER A 138 11.47 -11.80 2.69
CA SER A 138 12.35 -10.68 2.39
C SER A 138 13.23 -11.03 1.20
N THR A 139 13.39 -10.09 0.28
CA THR A 139 14.40 -10.11 -0.78
C THR A 139 15.23 -8.84 -0.70
N GLN A 140 16.49 -8.92 -1.10
CA GLN A 140 17.39 -7.77 -1.21
C GLN A 140 17.61 -7.37 -2.68
N LEU A 141 17.29 -8.25 -3.63
CA LEU A 141 17.57 -8.08 -5.05
C LEU A 141 16.29 -8.24 -5.88
N PRO A 142 16.12 -7.47 -6.98
CA PRO A 142 16.99 -6.36 -7.41
C PRO A 142 16.90 -5.14 -6.49
N PHE A 143 15.84 -5.05 -5.67
CA PHE A 143 15.66 -4.04 -4.64
C PHE A 143 15.19 -4.67 -3.33
N PRO A 144 15.49 -4.07 -2.16
CA PRO A 144 14.96 -4.52 -0.89
C PRO A 144 13.44 -4.51 -0.90
N PHE A 145 12.83 -5.63 -0.54
CA PHE A 145 11.38 -5.78 -0.45
C PHE A 145 11.05 -6.79 0.64
N ARG A 146 9.97 -6.53 1.36
CA ARG A 146 9.46 -7.42 2.41
C ARG A 146 7.96 -7.60 2.26
N GLN A 147 7.52 -8.82 2.56
CA GLN A 147 6.12 -9.18 2.62
C GLN A 147 5.85 -9.77 4.01
N LEU A 148 4.77 -9.32 4.64
CA LEU A 148 4.21 -9.90 5.85
C LEU A 148 2.74 -10.19 5.63
N SER A 149 2.30 -11.42 5.89
CA SER A 149 0.94 -11.85 5.61
C SER A 149 0.38 -12.67 6.77
N TYR A 150 -0.82 -12.33 7.19
CA TYR A 150 -1.58 -13.01 8.23
C TYR A 150 -2.97 -13.33 7.72
N ALA A 151 -3.53 -14.46 8.17
CA ALA A 151 -4.91 -14.79 7.94
C ALA A 151 -5.75 -14.57 9.20
N TRP A 152 -6.94 -14.02 9.02
CA TRP A 152 -8.04 -14.08 9.97
C TRP A 152 -9.01 -15.17 9.55
N ARG A 153 -9.26 -16.12 10.45
CA ARG A 153 -10.07 -17.30 10.13
C ARG A 153 -10.81 -17.83 11.34
N GLU A 154 -12.08 -18.17 11.14
CA GLU A 154 -12.84 -18.92 12.14
C GLU A 154 -12.38 -20.38 12.15
N SER A 155 -12.29 -20.99 13.33
CA SER A 155 -11.83 -22.38 13.46
C SER A 155 -12.73 -23.33 12.67
N GLY A 156 -12.13 -24.06 11.72
CA GLY A 156 -12.85 -25.00 10.84
C GLY A 156 -13.49 -24.36 9.61
N SER A 157 -13.43 -23.03 9.45
CA SER A 157 -13.90 -22.37 8.23
C SER A 157 -13.01 -22.73 7.04
N PRO A 158 -13.62 -23.01 5.86
CA PRO A 158 -12.91 -23.14 4.59
C PRO A 158 -12.57 -21.78 3.96
N GLU A 159 -13.06 -20.68 4.53
CA GLU A 159 -12.82 -19.31 4.07
C GLU A 159 -11.94 -18.55 5.08
N GLU A 160 -11.06 -17.70 4.57
CA GLU A 160 -10.23 -16.82 5.36
C GLU A 160 -10.09 -15.45 4.73
N TRP A 161 -9.76 -14.46 5.57
CA TRP A 161 -9.33 -13.14 5.12
C TRP A 161 -7.84 -13.02 5.34
N VAL A 162 -7.09 -12.80 4.26
CA VAL A 162 -5.65 -12.59 4.31
C VAL A 162 -5.33 -11.11 4.25
N LEU A 163 -4.67 -10.63 5.30
CA LEU A 163 -4.08 -9.30 5.36
C LEU A 163 -2.62 -9.43 4.92
N THR A 164 -2.18 -8.62 3.97
CA THR A 164 -0.78 -8.62 3.51
C THR A 164 -0.23 -7.21 3.43
N ALA A 165 0.95 -7.00 4.02
CA ALA A 165 1.76 -5.81 3.86
C ALA A 165 2.99 -6.10 3.03
N ASN A 166 3.06 -5.45 1.87
CA ASN A 166 4.21 -5.42 0.98
C ASN A 166 4.91 -4.06 1.15
N THR A 167 6.17 -4.08 1.58
CA THR A 167 6.93 -2.87 1.90
C THR A 167 8.29 -2.86 1.24
N SER A 168 8.82 -1.68 0.99
CA SER A 168 10.19 -1.48 0.53
C SER A 168 10.71 -0.12 0.98
N PRO A 169 11.98 -0.01 1.40
CA PRO A 169 12.66 1.28 1.60
C PRO A 169 13.24 1.85 0.28
N SER A 170 13.11 1.15 -0.85
CA SER A 170 13.71 1.55 -2.12
C SER A 170 12.95 2.69 -2.77
N GLU A 171 13.61 3.82 -3.02
CA GLU A 171 13.10 4.92 -3.84
C GLU A 171 12.99 4.56 -5.34
N GLN A 172 13.50 3.39 -5.75
CA GLN A 172 13.40 2.92 -7.14
C GLN A 172 12.10 2.16 -7.42
N LEU A 173 11.39 1.74 -6.36
CA LEU A 173 10.08 1.12 -6.53
C LEU A 173 8.98 2.18 -6.57
N PRO A 174 7.95 1.98 -7.40
CA PRO A 174 6.82 2.90 -7.50
C PRO A 174 5.96 2.94 -6.23
N THR A 175 6.09 1.93 -5.37
CA THR A 175 5.26 1.73 -4.19
C THR A 175 6.14 1.23 -3.05
N GLN A 176 6.31 2.05 -2.01
CA GLN A 176 7.01 1.65 -0.78
C GLN A 176 6.08 0.96 0.21
N ALA A 177 4.76 1.15 0.10
CA ALA A 177 3.77 0.47 0.92
C ALA A 177 2.53 0.08 0.11
N ALA A 178 2.24 -1.22 0.09
CA ALA A 178 1.03 -1.80 -0.48
C ALA A 178 0.40 -2.76 0.52
N LEU A 179 -0.82 -2.45 0.94
CA LEU A 179 -1.58 -3.17 1.94
C LEU A 179 -2.79 -3.82 1.27
N TYR A 180 -2.98 -5.11 1.49
CA TYR A 180 -4.01 -5.93 0.84
C TYR A 180 -4.89 -6.62 1.86
N PHE A 181 -6.19 -6.62 1.59
CA PHE A 181 -7.20 -7.40 2.28
C PHE A 181 -7.87 -8.31 1.25
N THR A 182 -7.58 -9.61 1.31
CA THR A 182 -8.04 -10.58 0.32
C THR A 182 -8.91 -11.64 0.99
N HIS A 183 -10.07 -11.91 0.42
CA HIS A 183 -10.90 -13.04 0.79
C HIS A 183 -10.53 -14.25 -0.07
N GLN A 184 -10.31 -15.41 0.54
CA GLN A 184 -9.93 -16.61 -0.21
C GLN A 184 -10.38 -17.89 0.47
N ILE A 185 -10.38 -18.97 -0.31
CA ILE A 185 -10.55 -20.32 0.22
C ILE A 185 -9.24 -20.75 0.89
N TYR A 186 -9.36 -21.13 2.17
CA TYR A 186 -8.29 -21.73 2.93
C TYR A 186 -7.90 -23.08 2.31
N HIS A 187 -6.74 -23.08 1.65
CA HIS A 187 -6.11 -24.32 1.24
C HIS A 187 -5.17 -24.78 2.36
N SER A 188 -5.54 -25.86 3.05
CA SER A 188 -4.64 -26.55 3.97
C SER A 188 -3.44 -27.10 3.22
N LYS A 189 -2.37 -26.30 3.05
CA LYS A 189 -1.05 -26.84 2.72
C LYS A 189 -0.22 -26.91 3.99
N PRO A 190 0.42 -28.07 4.24
CA PRO A 190 1.25 -28.24 5.43
C PRO A 190 2.37 -27.22 5.38
N VAL A 191 2.66 -26.61 6.53
CA VAL A 191 3.95 -25.97 6.77
C VAL A 191 4.97 -27.10 6.69
N LEU A 192 5.50 -27.35 5.49
CA LEU A 192 6.71 -28.13 5.34
C LEU A 192 7.80 -27.27 5.96
N ASN A 193 8.12 -27.57 7.22
CA ASN A 193 9.44 -27.29 7.77
C ASN A 193 10.46 -27.82 6.76
N GLN A 194 11.03 -26.93 5.95
CA GLN A 194 12.29 -27.21 5.29
C GLN A 194 13.38 -26.60 6.15
N THR A 195 13.72 -27.35 7.20
CA THR A 195 15.11 -27.43 7.66
C THR A 195 15.95 -27.91 6.50
N ASN A 196 16.93 -27.10 6.09
CA ASN A 196 18.27 -27.52 5.69
C ASN A 196 19.24 -26.40 6.04
#